data_AF-A0A9P5PWJ9-F1
#
_entry.id   AF-A0A9P5PWJ9-F1
#
_cell.length_a   1.000
_cell.length_b   1.000
_cell.length_c   1.000
_cell.angle_alpha   90.00
_cell.angle_beta   90.00
_cell.angle_gamma   90.00
#
_symmetry.space_group_name_H-M   'P 1'
#
loop_
_entity.id
_entity.type
_entity.pdbx_description
1 polymer ?
#
loop_
_entity_poly.entity_id
_entity_poly.type
_entity_poly.pdbx_seq_one_letter_code
_entity_poly.pdbx_strand_id
1 'polypeptide(L)'
;RLMNQCEEFLIERRLIKQRGDFFTKKPPTDAAEMIVAWIMESCDSKKLDGTEKDPGEVRKGYGHAQKMRAAATFGFGQLVGKGRTPWSVSEVTSEMVGNPSVSEMVSCYMVQSGEEQTSARAITPV
;
A
#
# COMPACT_ATOMS: atom_id res chain seq x y z
N ARG A 1 -9.79 8.95 7.33
CA ARG A 1 -9.30 8.00 8.36
C ARG A 1 -8.16 7.14 7.83
N LEU A 2 -8.36 6.25 6.85
CA LEU A 2 -7.30 5.37 6.32
C LEU A 2 -6.13 6.13 5.68
N MET A 3 -6.39 7.18 4.91
CA MET A 3 -5.31 8.01 4.33
C MET A 3 -4.45 8.69 5.41
N ASN A 4 -5.09 9.24 6.44
CA ASN A 4 -4.37 9.83 7.57
C ASN A 4 -3.52 8.77 8.30
N GLN A 5 -4.05 7.55 8.46
CA GLN A 5 -3.30 6.42 9.05
C GLN A 5 -2.10 6.00 8.17
N CYS A 6 -2.23 6.10 6.85
CA CYS A 6 -1.11 5.89 5.94
C CYS A 6 -0.01 6.92 6.19
N GLU A 7 -0.33 8.22 6.19
CA GLU A 7 0.67 9.26 6.43
C GLU A 7 1.25 9.20 7.85
N GLU A 8 0.44 8.88 8.87
CA GLU A 8 0.92 8.63 10.24
C GLU A 8 1.97 7.50 10.26
N PHE A 9 1.65 6.35 9.65
CA PHE A 9 2.59 5.24 9.51
C PHE A 9 3.89 5.65 8.78
N LEU A 10 3.79 6.40 7.68
CA LEU A 10 4.96 6.82 6.92
C LEU A 10 5.83 7.82 7.69
N ILE A 11 5.23 8.70 8.49
CA ILE A 11 5.95 9.63 9.38
C ILE A 11 6.66 8.86 10.49
N GLU A 12 5.97 7.92 11.15
CA GLU A 12 6.54 7.08 12.20
C GLU A 12 7.75 6.28 11.71
N ARG A 13 7.69 5.79 10.46
CA ARG A 13 8.78 5.09 9.78
C ARG A 13 9.83 6.03 9.15
N ARG A 14 9.68 7.35 9.29
CA ARG A 14 10.56 8.40 8.73
C ARG A 14 10.70 8.36 7.21
N LEU A 15 9.68 7.85 6.52
CA LEU A 15 9.60 7.78 5.07
C LEU A 15 9.12 9.11 4.46
N ILE A 16 8.32 9.87 5.21
CA ILE A 16 7.94 11.24 4.88
C ILE A 16 8.14 12.15 6.10
N LYS A 17 8.21 13.47 5.90
CA LYS A 17 8.47 14.42 7.00
C LYS A 17 7.19 14.82 7.72
N GLN A 18 6.13 15.07 6.97
CA GLN A 18 4.85 15.53 7.50
C GLN A 18 3.67 15.09 6.65
N ARG A 19 2.46 15.33 7.17
CA ARG A 19 1.22 15.09 6.42
C ARG A 19 1.16 15.99 5.19
N GLY A 20 0.59 15.45 4.11
CA GLY A 20 0.54 16.11 2.81
C GLY A 20 1.79 15.88 1.95
N ASP A 21 2.87 15.32 2.50
CA ASP A 21 4.06 14.98 1.70
C ASP A 21 3.85 13.72 0.85
N PHE A 22 2.88 12.87 1.21
CA PHE A 22 2.62 11.63 0.49
C PHE A 22 1.51 11.79 -0.55
N PHE A 23 0.31 12.22 -0.13
CA PHE A 23 -0.79 12.50 -1.05
C PHE A 23 -0.62 13.89 -1.67
N THR A 24 0.35 14.00 -2.58
CA THR A 24 0.72 15.26 -3.25
C THR A 24 0.83 15.11 -4.78
N LYS A 25 0.97 16.22 -5.50
CA LYS A 25 1.15 16.26 -6.96
C LYS A 25 2.48 15.66 -7.41
N LYS A 26 3.50 15.62 -6.54
CA LYS A 26 4.80 14.99 -6.81
C LYS A 26 5.13 14.06 -5.65
N PRO A 27 4.45 12.91 -5.55
CA PRO A 27 4.68 11.99 -4.44
C PRO A 27 6.10 11.40 -4.53
N PRO A 28 6.62 10.83 -3.43
CA PRO A 28 7.91 10.14 -3.42
C PRO A 28 8.00 9.10 -4.55
N THR A 29 9.20 8.91 -5.09
CA THR A 29 9.42 7.98 -6.21
C THR A 29 9.04 6.54 -5.86
N ASP A 30 9.29 6.17 -4.62
CA ASP A 30 9.00 4.92 -3.95
C ASP A 30 7.58 4.86 -3.35
N ALA A 31 6.65 5.72 -3.80
CA ALA A 31 5.31 5.77 -3.22
C ALA A 31 4.51 4.46 -3.40
N ALA A 32 4.81 3.65 -4.42
CA ALA A 32 4.17 2.35 -4.59
C ALA A 32 4.62 1.36 -3.50
N GLU A 33 5.92 1.34 -3.22
CA GLU A 33 6.59 0.55 -2.18
C GLU A 33 6.07 0.97 -0.80
N MET A 34 5.93 2.26 -0.55
CA MET A 34 5.34 2.80 0.67
C MET A 34 3.91 2.32 0.90
N ILE A 35 3.08 2.20 -0.15
CA ILE A 35 1.73 1.63 -0.06
C ILE A 35 1.79 0.16 0.31
N VAL A 36 2.66 -0.61 -0.35
CA VAL A 36 2.84 -2.04 -0.05
C VAL A 36 3.28 -2.22 1.40
N ALA A 37 4.28 -1.47 1.85
CA ALA A 37 4.78 -1.53 3.22
C ALA A 37 3.67 -1.21 4.24
N TRP A 38 2.84 -0.19 3.97
CA TRP A 38 1.71 0.13 4.83
C TRP A 38 0.68 -1.00 4.92
N ILE A 39 0.35 -1.64 3.79
CA ILE A 39 -0.59 -2.77 3.75
C ILE A 39 0.02 -3.99 4.47
N MET A 40 1.27 -4.34 4.17
CA MET A 40 2.00 -5.45 4.76
C MET A 40 2.08 -5.34 6.28
N GLU A 41 2.45 -4.16 6.80
CA GLU A 41 2.50 -3.90 8.24
C GLU A 41 1.13 -4.12 8.91
N SER A 42 0.03 -3.80 8.23
CA SER A 42 -1.31 -3.97 8.81
C SER A 42 -1.89 -5.37 8.64
N CYS A 43 -1.54 -6.10 7.58
CA CYS A 43 -2.32 -7.25 7.11
C CYS A 43 -1.55 -8.57 7.10
N ASP A 44 -0.23 -8.53 6.89
CA ASP A 44 0.54 -9.77 6.68
C ASP A 44 0.93 -10.40 8.02
N SER A 45 1.30 -11.69 7.97
CA SER A 45 1.95 -12.40 9.08
C SER A 45 3.35 -11.88 9.37
N LYS A 46 4.00 -11.26 8.40
CA LYS A 46 5.37 -10.76 8.53
C LYS A 46 5.40 -9.26 8.76
N LYS A 47 6.40 -8.82 9.50
CA LYS A 47 6.79 -7.43 9.65
C LYS A 47 7.68 -7.01 8.48
N LEU A 48 7.89 -5.71 8.34
CA LEU A 48 8.73 -5.14 7.28
C LEU A 48 10.21 -5.54 7.36
N ASP A 49 10.69 -5.96 8.54
CA ASP A 49 12.03 -6.50 8.73
C ASP A 49 12.16 -7.99 8.36
N GLY A 50 11.06 -8.60 7.90
CA GLY A 50 10.98 -10.02 7.53
C GLY A 50 10.72 -10.96 8.69
N THR A 51 10.62 -10.47 9.93
CA THR A 51 10.27 -11.30 11.09
C THR A 51 8.78 -11.62 11.12
N GLU A 52 8.41 -12.77 11.69
CA GLU A 52 7.01 -13.10 11.92
C GLU A 52 6.42 -12.20 13.02
N LYS A 53 5.16 -11.81 12.86
CA LYS A 53 4.37 -11.14 13.89
C LYS A 53 4.04 -12.12 14.99
N ASP A 54 3.89 -11.58 16.20
CA ASP A 54 3.49 -12.38 17.34
C ASP A 54 2.11 -13.01 17.07
N PRO A 55 1.87 -14.28 17.45
CA PRO A 55 0.57 -14.92 17.25
C PRO A 55 -0.60 -14.18 17.93
N GLY A 56 -0.35 -13.41 18.99
CA GLY A 56 -1.32 -12.56 19.67
C GLY A 56 -1.54 -11.19 19.00
N GLU A 57 -0.71 -10.83 18.02
CA GLU A 57 -0.85 -9.59 17.27
C GLU A 57 -2.01 -9.70 16.26
N VAL A 58 -2.97 -8.78 16.35
CA VAL A 58 -4.17 -8.82 15.49
C VAL A 58 -3.80 -8.44 14.05
N ARG A 59 -3.87 -9.42 13.16
CA ARG A 59 -3.70 -9.23 11.71
C ARG A 59 -5.02 -8.85 11.06
N LYS A 60 -4.98 -7.85 10.16
CA LYS A 60 -6.16 -7.47 9.39
C LYS A 60 -6.24 -8.32 8.11
N GLY A 61 -7.41 -8.90 7.83
CA GLY A 61 -7.59 -9.73 6.63
C GLY A 61 -7.54 -8.96 5.31
N TYR A 62 -7.57 -9.68 4.19
CA TYR A 62 -7.42 -9.14 2.83
C TYR A 62 -8.51 -8.11 2.48
N GLY A 63 -9.73 -8.27 3.00
CA GLY A 63 -10.78 -7.26 2.87
C GLY A 63 -10.40 -5.90 3.46
N HIS A 64 -9.52 -5.85 4.46
CA HIS A 64 -8.95 -4.60 4.96
C HIS A 64 -7.84 -4.08 4.05
N ALA A 65 -6.94 -4.95 3.57
CA ALA A 65 -5.92 -4.59 2.57
C ALA A 65 -6.55 -3.95 1.32
N GLN A 66 -7.67 -4.50 0.82
CA GLN A 66 -8.44 -3.93 -0.28
C GLN A 66 -8.94 -2.52 0.02
N LYS A 67 -9.44 -2.27 1.24
CA LYS A 67 -9.88 -0.93 1.68
C LYS A 67 -8.71 0.05 1.77
N MET A 68 -7.55 -0.40 2.25
CA MET A 68 -6.33 0.40 2.32
C MET A 68 -5.86 0.81 0.92
N ARG A 69 -5.76 -0.15 -0.01
CA ARG A 69 -5.44 0.14 -1.41
C ARG A 69 -6.46 1.10 -2.03
N ALA A 70 -7.76 0.85 -1.85
CA ALA A 70 -8.82 1.71 -2.39
C ALA A 70 -8.73 3.14 -1.83
N ALA A 71 -8.38 3.31 -0.55
CA ALA A 71 -8.16 4.63 0.04
C ALA A 71 -6.96 5.34 -0.60
N ALA A 72 -5.85 4.64 -0.87
CA ALA A 72 -4.72 5.20 -1.59
C ALA A 72 -5.09 5.57 -3.03
N THR A 73 -5.83 4.70 -3.73
CA THR A 73 -6.33 4.97 -5.09
C THR A 73 -7.20 6.20 -5.14
N PHE A 74 -8.13 6.35 -4.19
CA PHE A 74 -8.97 7.53 -4.07
C PHE A 74 -8.13 8.78 -3.77
N GLY A 75 -7.19 8.70 -2.82
CA GLY A 75 -6.32 9.81 -2.46
C GLY A 75 -5.53 10.35 -3.65
N PHE A 76 -4.83 9.47 -4.35
CA PHE A 76 -4.07 9.85 -5.55
C PHE A 76 -4.98 10.24 -6.73
N GLY A 77 -6.08 9.55 -6.92
CA GLY A 77 -6.99 9.78 -8.05
C GLY A 77 -7.76 11.09 -7.95
N GLN A 78 -8.45 11.30 -6.82
CA GLN A 78 -9.41 12.39 -6.63
C GLN A 78 -8.79 13.61 -5.96
N LEU A 79 -7.98 13.45 -4.92
CA LEU A 79 -7.50 14.62 -4.15
C LEU A 79 -6.34 15.35 -4.85
N VAL A 80 -5.45 14.60 -5.51
CA VAL A 80 -4.29 15.17 -6.21
C VAL A 80 -4.38 15.08 -7.73
N GLY A 81 -5.48 14.54 -8.26
CA GLY A 81 -5.79 14.56 -9.68
C GLY A 81 -4.86 13.69 -10.54
N LYS A 82 -4.22 12.66 -9.98
CA LYS A 82 -3.36 11.74 -10.73
C LYS A 82 -4.15 10.69 -11.53
N GLY A 83 -5.46 10.61 -11.34
CA GLY A 83 -6.34 9.70 -12.07
C GLY A 83 -6.03 8.23 -11.79
N ARG A 84 -6.12 7.39 -12.83
CA ARG A 84 -5.96 5.92 -12.77
C ARG A 84 -4.85 5.40 -13.68
N THR A 85 -4.00 6.28 -14.20
CA THR A 85 -2.85 5.88 -15.03
C THR A 85 -1.87 5.10 -14.15
N PRO A 86 -1.33 3.96 -14.62
CA PRO A 86 -0.29 3.22 -13.92
C PRO A 86 0.89 4.11 -13.51
N TRP A 87 1.44 3.84 -12.33
CA TRP A 87 2.65 4.50 -11.83
C TRP A 87 3.85 4.10 -12.67
N SER A 88 4.50 5.05 -13.34
CA SER A 88 5.68 4.78 -14.17
C SER A 88 6.57 6.02 -14.30
N VAL A 89 7.82 5.80 -14.72
CA VAL A 89 8.71 6.90 -15.12
C VAL A 89 8.26 7.44 -16.47
N SER A 90 8.08 8.76 -16.57
CA SER A 90 7.82 9.40 -17.85
C SER A 90 9.08 9.38 -18.72
N GLU A 91 8.99 8.90 -19.95
CA GLU A 91 10.10 8.93 -20.91
C GLU A 91 10.49 10.36 -21.32
N VAL A 92 9.58 11.32 -21.19
CA VAL A 92 9.79 12.72 -21.61
C VAL A 92 10.44 13.54 -20.50
N THR A 93 9.96 13.40 -19.25
CA THR A 93 10.43 14.22 -18.13
C THR A 93 11.37 13.49 -17.17
N SER A 94 11.50 12.16 -17.32
CA SER A 94 12.17 11.28 -16.35
C SER A 94 11.61 11.37 -14.91
N GLU A 95 10.43 11.97 -14.73
CA GLU A 95 9.74 12.05 -13.44
C GLU A 95 8.71 10.92 -13.32
N MET A 96 8.39 10.53 -12.08
CA MET A 96 7.31 9.57 -11.82
C MET A 96 5.93 10.19 -12.07
N VAL A 97 5.11 9.51 -12.86
CA VAL A 97 3.76 9.92 -13.27
C VAL A 97 2.74 8.81 -13.01
N GLY A 98 1.45 9.19 -12.93
CA GLY A 98 0.34 8.27 -12.65
C GLY A 98 -0.01 8.15 -11.17
N ASN A 99 -0.73 7.09 -10.82
CA ASN A 99 -1.23 6.82 -9.48
C ASN A 99 -0.43 5.67 -8.83
N PRO A 100 0.33 5.91 -7.75
CA PRO A 100 1.14 4.88 -7.09
C PRO A 100 0.37 3.59 -6.71
N SER A 101 -0.91 3.69 -6.35
CA SER A 101 -1.72 2.53 -5.92
C SER A 101 -2.20 1.61 -7.06
N VAL A 102 -2.08 2.06 -8.31
CA VAL A 102 -2.42 1.28 -9.50
C VAL A 102 -1.17 0.87 -10.27
N SER A 103 -0.01 0.93 -9.63
CA SER A 103 1.23 0.34 -10.13
C SER A 103 1.09 -1.18 -10.30
N GLU A 104 1.94 -1.73 -11.16
CA GLU A 104 2.08 -3.18 -11.31
C GLU A 104 2.48 -3.82 -9.99
N MET A 105 3.46 -3.24 -9.30
CA MET A 105 3.95 -3.71 -7.99
C MET A 105 2.84 -3.87 -6.95
N VAL A 106 2.01 -2.83 -6.75
CA VAL A 106 0.88 -2.89 -5.80
C VAL A 106 -0.15 -3.91 -6.26
N SER A 107 -0.35 -4.07 -7.56
CA SER A 107 -1.29 -5.05 -8.11
C SER A 107 -0.82 -6.49 -7.88
N CYS A 108 0.45 -6.79 -8.17
CA CYS A 108 1.06 -8.11 -7.94
C CYS A 108 1.02 -8.48 -6.46
N TYR A 109 1.39 -7.54 -5.58
CA TYR A 109 1.34 -7.77 -4.13
C TYR A 109 -0.08 -8.12 -3.67
N MET A 110 -1.10 -7.39 -4.11
CA MET A 110 -2.49 -7.69 -3.72
C MET A 110 -2.98 -9.06 -4.20
N VAL A 111 -2.54 -9.52 -5.38
CA VAL A 111 -2.86 -10.86 -5.87
C VAL A 111 -2.25 -11.91 -4.94
N GLN A 112 -0.94 -11.78 -4.63
CA GLN A 112 -0.24 -12.71 -3.75
C GLN A 112 -0.86 -12.76 -2.34
N SER A 113 -1.11 -11.61 -1.72
CA SER A 113 -1.76 -11.56 -0.39
C SER A 113 -3.17 -12.15 -0.39
N GLY A 114 -3.90 -12.05 -1.51
CA GLY A 114 -5.23 -12.65 -1.66
C GLY A 114 -5.17 -14.18 -1.81
N GLU A 115 -4.20 -14.69 -2.56
CA GLU A 115 -3.97 -16.11 -2.75
C GLU A 115 -3.54 -16.80 -1.45
N GLU A 116 -2.63 -16.20 -0.68
CA GLU A 116 -2.18 -16.72 0.61
C GLU A 116 -3.36 -16.93 1.58
N GLN A 117 -4.28 -15.97 1.65
CA GLN A 117 -5.46 -16.10 2.52
C GLN A 117 -6.46 -17.15 2.03
N THR A 118 -6.60 -17.31 0.71
CA THR A 118 -7.49 -18.32 0.13
C THR A 118 -6.91 -19.72 0.35
N SER A 119 -5.59 -19.89 0.16
CA SER A 119 -4.87 -21.13 0.45
C SER A 119 -4.92 -21.51 1.93
N ALA A 120 -4.68 -20.56 2.84
CA ALA A 120 -4.75 -20.81 4.28
C ALA A 120 -6.14 -21.31 4.74
N ARG A 121 -7.22 -20.87 4.07
CA ARG A 121 -8.59 -21.33 4.33
C ARG A 121 -8.91 -22.70 3.74
N ALA A 122 -8.12 -23.19 2.78
CA ALA A 122 -8.33 -24.50 2.17
C ALA A 122 -7.81 -25.67 3.03
N ILE A 123 -6.93 -25.39 4.01
CA ILE A 123 -6.24 -26.41 4.83
C ILE A 123 -7.00 -26.72 6.13
N THR A 124 -8.02 -25.93 6.53
CA THR A 124 -8.86 -26.29 7.69
C THR A 124 -9.70 -27.53 7.35
N PRO A 125 -9.50 -28.68 8.02
CA PRO A 125 -10.33 -29.85 7.79
C PRO A 125 -11.75 -29.55 8.26
N VAL A 126 -12.72 -30.06 7.48
CA VAL A 126 -14.16 -29.97 7.75
C VAL A 126 -14.55 -30.83 8.93
#